data_AF-A0A1Q7BYJ7-F1
#
_entry.id   AF-A0A1Q7BYJ7-F1
#
_cell.length_a   1.000
_cell.length_b   1.000
_cell.length_c   1.000
_cell.angle_alpha   90.00
_cell.angle_beta   90.00
_cell.angle_gamma   90.00
#
_symmetry.space_group_name_H-M   'P 1'
#
loop_
_entity.id
_entity.type
_entity.pdbx_description
1 polymer ?
#
loop_
_entity_poly.entity_id
_entity_poly.type
_entity_poly.pdbx_seq_one_letter_code
_entity_poly.pdbx_strand_id
1 'polypeptide(L)'
;MGGAEVLLTPRAARAQGVALRTLTAAQAATLDALGETLVPGARQAGISHFIDQQISIPAEEALLEARILNVRPPYANFYRAALGAVDRASQALNNGRPFVELSEAEQRSLVDNMRQNKVEGWQGPPGPFVYLVLRSDAVDVVYGTMDGYAALGIPYRPHIAPSKRW
;
A
#
# COMPACT_ATOMS: atom_id res chain seq x y z
N MET A 1 -11.85 -9.10 -31.61
CA MET A 1 -12.76 -10.06 -30.94
C MET A 1 -12.20 -10.34 -29.55
N GLY A 2 -12.96 -10.05 -28.48
CA GLY A 2 -12.77 -10.67 -27.16
C GLY A 2 -12.00 -9.90 -26.08
N GLY A 3 -12.30 -8.61 -25.84
CA GLY A 3 -11.85 -7.94 -24.61
C GLY A 3 -12.65 -8.41 -23.40
N ALA A 4 -12.32 -9.57 -22.84
CA ALA A 4 -12.82 -9.96 -21.53
C ALA A 4 -12.07 -9.17 -20.46
N GLU A 5 -12.79 -8.37 -19.66
CA GLU A 5 -12.24 -7.82 -18.43
C GLU A 5 -11.94 -8.99 -17.48
N VAL A 6 -10.66 -9.36 -17.37
CA VAL A 6 -10.23 -10.36 -16.40
C VAL A 6 -10.17 -9.68 -15.04
N LEU A 7 -11.13 -10.01 -14.17
CA LEU A 7 -11.08 -9.63 -12.76
C LEU A 7 -9.96 -10.42 -12.08
N LEU A 8 -8.81 -9.77 -11.88
CA LEU A 8 -7.68 -10.30 -11.13
C LEU A 8 -7.70 -9.75 -9.72
N THR A 9 -7.35 -10.60 -8.75
CA THR A 9 -7.00 -10.14 -7.40
C THR A 9 -5.68 -9.35 -7.46
N PRO A 10 -5.39 -8.45 -6.51
CA PRO A 10 -4.13 -7.71 -6.49
C PRO A 10 -2.89 -8.65 -6.51
N ARG A 11 -2.97 -9.77 -5.77
CA ARG A 11 -1.95 -10.83 -5.77
C ARG A 11 -1.75 -11.42 -7.17
N ALA A 12 -2.84 -11.75 -7.86
CA ALA A 12 -2.77 -12.33 -9.20
C ALA A 12 -2.24 -11.32 -10.23
N ALA A 13 -2.71 -10.06 -10.16
CA ALA A 13 -2.22 -8.97 -11.01
C ALA A 13 -0.71 -8.75 -10.83
N ARG A 14 -0.22 -8.79 -9.58
CA ARG A 14 1.21 -8.76 -9.27
C ARG A 14 1.96 -9.95 -9.87
N ALA A 15 1.49 -11.16 -9.60
CA ALA A 15 2.15 -12.39 -10.05
C ALA A 15 2.26 -12.47 -11.59
N GLN A 16 1.29 -11.88 -12.29
CA GLN A 16 1.25 -11.80 -13.76
C GLN A 16 1.99 -10.57 -14.31
N GLY A 17 2.54 -9.69 -13.47
CA GLY A 17 3.25 -8.50 -13.90
C GLY A 17 2.36 -7.49 -14.64
N VAL A 18 1.08 -7.39 -14.27
CA VAL A 18 0.15 -6.43 -14.87
C VAL A 18 0.70 -5.02 -14.72
N ALA A 19 0.70 -4.25 -15.82
CA ALA A 19 1.19 -2.89 -15.84
C ALA A 19 0.35 -1.98 -14.92
N LEU A 20 1.03 -1.14 -14.15
CA LEU A 20 0.41 -0.11 -13.32
C LEU A 20 -0.08 1.06 -14.19
N ARG A 21 -1.15 1.72 -13.76
CA ARG A 21 -1.82 2.80 -14.50
C ARG A 21 -1.39 4.19 -14.04
N THR A 22 -1.13 4.34 -12.74
CA THR A 22 -1.00 5.66 -12.09
C THR A 22 0.31 5.83 -11.31
N LEU A 23 0.80 4.77 -10.66
CA LEU A 23 2.09 4.76 -9.95
C LEU A 23 3.24 4.56 -10.93
N THR A 24 4.37 5.23 -10.68
CA THR A 24 5.63 4.91 -11.38
C THR A 24 6.24 3.61 -10.83
N ALA A 25 7.17 3.01 -11.57
CA ALA A 25 7.88 1.82 -11.11
C ALA A 25 8.62 2.06 -9.77
N ALA A 26 9.22 3.23 -9.59
CA ALA A 26 9.89 3.59 -8.34
C ALA A 26 8.90 3.73 -7.18
N GLN A 27 7.75 4.39 -7.40
CA GLN A 27 6.70 4.52 -6.39
C GLN A 27 6.15 3.16 -5.97
N ALA A 28 5.93 2.27 -6.93
CA ALA A 28 5.47 0.91 -6.67
C ALA A 28 6.49 0.07 -5.90
N ALA A 29 7.79 0.21 -6.22
CA ALA A 29 8.86 -0.48 -5.51
C ALA A 29 8.98 0.01 -4.05
N THR A 30 8.90 1.32 -3.83
CA THR A 30 8.86 1.90 -2.47
C THR A 30 7.62 1.45 -1.71
N LEU A 31 6.45 1.43 -2.35
CA LEU A 31 5.20 0.98 -1.74
C LEU A 31 5.23 -0.51 -1.39
N ASP A 32 5.81 -1.35 -2.24
CA ASP A 32 6.00 -2.77 -1.98
C ASP A 32 6.88 -3.02 -0.75
N ALA A 33 8.03 -2.33 -0.67
CA ALA A 33 8.95 -2.46 0.46
C ALA A 33 8.34 -1.91 1.76
N LEU A 34 7.68 -0.75 1.67
CA LEU A 34 7.02 -0.13 2.82
C LEU A 34 5.84 -0.97 3.30
N GLY A 35 5.01 -1.46 2.39
CA GLY A 35 3.91 -2.37 2.69
C GLY A 35 4.40 -3.62 3.43
N GLU A 36 5.45 -4.28 2.92
CA GLU A 36 6.05 -5.45 3.57
C GLU A 36 6.58 -5.14 4.97
N THR A 37 7.19 -3.97 5.15
CA THR A 37 7.69 -3.51 6.46
C THR A 37 6.55 -3.26 7.44
N LEU A 38 5.43 -2.69 6.98
CA LEU A 38 4.27 -2.36 7.81
C LEU A 38 3.44 -3.59 8.18
N VAL A 39 3.24 -4.48 7.21
CA VAL A 39 2.45 -5.70 7.31
C VAL A 39 3.14 -6.81 6.49
N PRO A 40 3.83 -7.75 7.13
CA PRO A 40 4.48 -8.86 6.43
C PRO A 40 3.49 -9.60 5.52
N GLY A 41 3.91 -9.87 4.28
CA GLY A 41 3.09 -10.47 3.23
C GLY A 41 2.35 -9.46 2.33
N ALA A 42 2.33 -8.16 2.66
CA ALA A 42 1.64 -7.15 1.85
C ALA A 42 2.24 -7.02 0.44
N ARG A 43 3.56 -7.18 0.28
CA ARG A 43 4.18 -7.19 -1.04
C ARG A 43 3.66 -8.36 -1.86
N GLN A 44 3.66 -9.57 -1.30
CA GLN A 44 3.17 -10.76 -1.99
C GLN A 44 1.68 -10.66 -2.31
N ALA A 45 0.88 -10.09 -1.40
CA ALA A 45 -0.54 -9.88 -1.58
C ALA A 45 -0.88 -8.82 -2.64
N GLY A 46 0.09 -8.06 -3.13
CA GLY A 46 -0.07 -7.14 -4.26
C GLY A 46 -0.49 -5.73 -3.88
N ILE A 47 0.02 -5.20 -2.75
CA ILE A 47 -0.33 -3.85 -2.26
C ILE A 47 -0.17 -2.74 -3.31
N SER A 48 0.89 -2.77 -4.12
CA SER A 48 1.10 -1.79 -5.19
C SER A 48 0.02 -1.86 -6.28
N HIS A 49 -0.38 -3.06 -6.70
CA HIS A 49 -1.48 -3.26 -7.65
C HIS A 49 -2.84 -2.87 -7.08
N PHE A 50 -3.09 -3.14 -5.80
CA PHE A 50 -4.30 -2.68 -5.12
C PHE A 50 -4.38 -1.16 -5.10
N ILE A 51 -3.38 -0.49 -4.51
CA ILE A 51 -3.39 0.97 -4.39
C ILE A 51 -3.43 1.63 -5.77
N ASP A 52 -2.62 1.16 -6.74
CA ASP A 52 -2.63 1.70 -8.10
C ASP A 52 -4.02 1.59 -8.75
N GLN A 53 -4.70 0.45 -8.63
CA GLN A 53 -6.05 0.30 -9.15
C GLN A 53 -7.04 1.24 -8.44
N GLN A 54 -6.98 1.33 -7.12
CA GLN A 54 -7.88 2.15 -6.31
C GLN A 54 -7.70 3.66 -6.53
N ILE A 55 -6.48 4.13 -6.78
CA ILE A 55 -6.24 5.55 -7.10
C ILE A 55 -6.51 5.88 -8.58
N SER A 56 -6.82 4.87 -9.41
CA SER A 56 -7.11 5.00 -10.85
C SER A 56 -8.60 4.95 -11.19
N ILE A 57 -9.48 4.72 -10.21
CA ILE A 57 -10.94 4.69 -10.38
C ILE A 57 -11.59 5.95 -9.78
N PRO A 58 -12.90 6.19 -10.01
CA PRO A 58 -13.61 7.29 -9.36
C PRO A 58 -13.46 7.24 -7.82
N ALA A 59 -13.27 8.41 -7.19
CA ALA A 59 -12.93 8.50 -5.77
C ALA A 59 -14.03 7.93 -4.87
N GLU A 60 -15.29 8.05 -5.28
CA GLU A 60 -16.47 7.53 -4.61
C GLU A 60 -16.57 5.99 -4.61
N GLU A 61 -15.83 5.33 -5.50
CA GLU A 61 -15.75 3.86 -5.60
C GLU A 61 -14.53 3.29 -4.88
N ALA A 62 -13.54 4.13 -4.56
CA ALA A 62 -12.31 3.69 -3.91
C ALA A 62 -12.56 3.12 -2.50
N LEU A 63 -11.83 2.06 -2.16
CA LEU A 63 -11.84 1.32 -0.91
C LEU A 63 -10.61 1.63 -0.04
N LEU A 64 -10.04 2.83 -0.21
CA LEU A 64 -8.81 3.25 0.47
C LEU A 64 -9.11 3.81 1.86
N GLU A 65 -8.21 3.58 2.81
CA GLU A 65 -8.29 4.20 4.14
C GLU A 65 -8.25 5.73 4.03
N ALA A 66 -7.55 6.28 3.03
CA ALA A 66 -7.56 7.70 2.73
C ALA A 66 -8.99 8.26 2.51
N ARG A 67 -9.91 7.48 1.94
CA ARG A 67 -11.32 7.87 1.79
C ARG A 67 -12.02 7.88 3.14
N ILE A 68 -11.86 6.82 3.94
CA ILE A 68 -12.47 6.69 5.26
C ILE A 68 -12.05 7.86 6.17
N LEU A 69 -10.79 8.26 6.10
CA LEU A 69 -10.22 9.36 6.87
C LEU A 69 -10.41 10.74 6.23
N ASN A 70 -11.28 10.87 5.22
CA ASN A 70 -11.63 12.13 4.56
C ASN A 70 -10.45 12.91 3.96
N VAL A 71 -9.40 12.22 3.47
CA VAL A 71 -8.39 12.84 2.62
C VAL A 71 -9.08 13.38 1.37
N ARG A 72 -8.78 14.62 1.00
CA ARG A 72 -9.40 15.23 -0.18
C ARG A 72 -8.94 14.52 -1.47
N PRO A 73 -9.84 14.03 -2.33
CA PRO A 73 -9.45 13.48 -3.62
C PRO A 73 -8.86 14.56 -4.55
N PRO A 74 -8.02 14.19 -5.53
CA PRO A 74 -7.69 12.82 -5.94
C PRO A 74 -6.70 12.14 -4.99
N TYR A 75 -7.01 10.91 -4.57
CA TYR A 75 -6.19 10.18 -3.58
C TYR A 75 -4.76 9.93 -4.05
N ALA A 76 -4.54 9.82 -5.37
CA ALA A 76 -3.21 9.71 -5.96
C ALA A 76 -2.24 10.80 -5.44
N ASN A 77 -2.72 12.01 -5.15
CA ASN A 77 -1.87 13.08 -4.60
C ASN A 77 -1.32 12.72 -3.22
N PHE A 78 -2.14 12.14 -2.35
CA PHE A 78 -1.72 11.70 -1.03
C PHE A 78 -0.67 10.58 -1.12
N TYR A 79 -0.95 9.51 -1.86
CA TYR A 79 -0.03 8.36 -1.97
C TYR A 79 1.30 8.76 -2.60
N ARG A 80 1.29 9.57 -3.66
CA ARG A 80 2.53 10.08 -4.29
C ARG A 80 3.33 10.96 -3.33
N ALA A 81 2.66 11.84 -2.58
CA ALA A 81 3.32 12.71 -1.60
C ALA A 81 3.90 11.90 -0.43
N ALA A 82 3.17 10.89 0.06
CA ALA A 82 3.61 9.99 1.11
C ALA A 82 4.83 9.14 0.70
N LEU A 83 4.77 8.49 -0.47
CA LEU A 83 5.89 7.69 -0.98
C LEU A 83 7.12 8.56 -1.25
N GLY A 84 6.93 9.76 -1.81
CA GLY A 84 8.01 10.71 -1.99
C GLY A 84 8.62 11.21 -0.66
N ALA A 85 7.81 11.36 0.40
CA ALA A 85 8.29 11.75 1.72
C ALA A 85 9.16 10.65 2.35
N VAL A 86 8.72 9.38 2.24
CA VAL A 86 9.47 8.21 2.71
C VAL A 86 10.81 8.10 1.98
N ASP A 87 10.81 8.19 0.65
CA ASP A 87 12.07 8.10 -0.12
C ASP A 87 13.01 9.26 0.16
N ARG A 88 12.52 10.50 0.24
CA ARG A 88 13.36 11.65 0.62
C ARG A 88 13.96 11.50 2.01
N ALA A 89 13.17 11.05 2.98
CA ALA A 89 13.65 10.78 4.33
C ALA A 89 14.72 9.68 4.33
N SER A 90 14.50 8.59 3.58
CA SER A 90 15.47 7.52 3.42
C SER A 90 16.79 8.04 2.86
N GLN A 91 16.73 8.80 1.75
CA GLN A 91 17.92 9.35 1.10
C GLN A 91 18.68 10.31 2.01
N ALA A 92 17.99 11.18 2.74
CA ALA A 92 18.60 12.12 3.67
C ALA A 92 19.31 11.42 4.83
N LEU A 93 18.75 10.33 5.35
CA LEU A 93 19.28 9.61 6.51
C LEU A 93 20.30 8.52 6.15
N ASN A 94 20.30 8.03 4.92
CA ASN A 94 21.04 6.82 4.52
C ASN A 94 21.92 7.04 3.28
N ASN A 95 22.65 8.16 3.23
CA ASN A 95 23.64 8.44 2.18
C ASN A 95 23.08 8.35 0.75
N GLY A 96 21.87 8.88 0.54
CA GLY A 96 21.22 8.91 -0.78
C GLY A 96 20.52 7.62 -1.19
N ARG A 97 20.49 6.58 -0.34
CA ARG A 97 19.78 5.33 -0.64
C ARG A 97 18.25 5.52 -0.55
N PRO A 98 17.48 5.15 -1.60
CA PRO A 98 16.02 5.10 -1.53
C PRO A 98 15.56 4.02 -0.56
N PHE A 99 14.30 4.10 -0.11
CA PHE A 99 13.79 3.23 0.95
C PHE A 99 13.85 1.75 0.58
N VAL A 100 13.57 1.42 -0.69
CA VAL A 100 13.59 0.05 -1.20
C VAL A 100 14.98 -0.61 -1.17
N GLU A 101 16.06 0.19 -1.16
CA GLU A 101 17.42 -0.31 -1.10
C GLU A 101 17.92 -0.55 0.33
N LEU A 102 17.19 -0.06 1.34
CA LEU A 102 17.50 -0.27 2.76
C LEU A 102 17.32 -1.75 3.15
N SER A 103 18.10 -2.21 4.11
CA SER A 103 17.89 -3.50 4.76
C SER A 103 16.60 -3.50 5.58
N GLU A 104 16.05 -4.68 5.90
CA GLU A 104 14.84 -4.81 6.70
C GLU A 104 14.94 -4.11 8.08
N ALA A 105 16.14 -4.08 8.69
CA ALA A 105 16.36 -3.40 9.95
C ALA A 105 16.32 -1.87 9.79
N GLU A 106 16.95 -1.34 8.73
CA GLU A 106 16.94 0.09 8.40
C GLU A 106 15.52 0.56 8.03
N GLN A 107 14.78 -0.23 7.23
CA GLN A 107 13.38 0.05 6.88
C GLN A 107 12.49 0.14 8.12
N ARG A 108 12.59 -0.86 9.02
CA ARG A 108 11.85 -0.85 10.29
C ARG A 108 12.20 0.35 11.16
N SER A 109 13.48 0.68 11.28
CA SER A 109 13.93 1.85 12.07
C SER A 109 13.37 3.16 11.52
N LEU A 110 13.38 3.36 10.20
CA LEU A 110 12.80 4.54 9.57
C LEU A 110 11.29 4.60 9.80
N VAL A 111 10.57 3.48 9.61
CA VAL A 111 9.12 3.40 9.87
C VAL A 111 8.79 3.69 11.34
N ASP A 112 9.59 3.16 12.28
CA ASP A 112 9.42 3.41 13.71
C ASP A 112 9.61 4.90 14.07
N ASN A 113 10.58 5.57 13.45
CA ASN A 113 10.76 7.00 13.63
C ASN A 113 9.64 7.80 12.96
N MET A 114 9.21 7.40 11.76
CA MET A 114 8.12 8.05 11.01
C MET A 114 6.80 8.02 11.79
N ARG A 115 6.41 6.85 12.33
CA ARG A 115 5.16 6.72 13.11
C ARG A 115 5.20 7.46 14.44
N GLN A 116 6.38 7.73 14.98
CA GLN A 116 6.59 8.51 16.21
C GLN A 116 6.81 10.00 15.95
N ASN A 117 6.73 10.45 14.69
CA ASN A 117 7.04 11.81 14.27
C ASN A 117 8.45 12.27 14.67
N LYS A 118 9.44 11.37 14.56
CA LYS A 118 10.85 11.60 14.94
C LYS A 118 11.79 11.75 13.74
N VAL A 119 11.26 11.74 12.51
CA VAL A 119 12.08 11.97 11.31
C VAL A 119 12.28 13.47 11.13
N GLU A 120 13.49 13.94 11.40
CA GLU A 120 13.86 15.35 11.20
C GLU A 120 13.74 15.75 9.73
N GLY A 121 13.25 16.97 9.48
CA GLY A 121 13.12 17.48 8.11
C GLY A 121 12.09 16.77 7.24
N TRP A 122 11.14 16.03 7.83
CA TRP A 122 10.06 15.34 7.12
C TRP A 122 9.28 16.30 6.19
N GLN A 123 9.15 15.94 4.92
CA GLN A 123 8.47 16.75 3.90
C GLN A 123 7.37 15.94 3.21
N GLY A 124 6.12 16.13 3.64
CA GLY A 124 4.94 15.45 3.10
C GLY A 124 3.77 15.45 4.09
N PRO A 125 2.74 14.62 3.87
CA PRO A 125 1.69 14.39 4.86
C PRO A 125 2.32 13.90 6.19
N PRO A 126 1.75 14.21 7.37
CA PRO A 126 2.38 13.88 8.65
C PRO A 126 2.77 12.40 8.75
N GLY A 127 3.99 12.10 9.18
CA GLY A 127 4.53 10.72 9.23
C GLY A 127 3.61 9.71 9.95
N PRO A 128 3.06 10.02 11.14
CA PRO A 128 2.10 9.15 11.81
C PRO A 128 0.81 8.90 11.00
N PHE A 129 0.37 9.88 10.23
CA PHE A 129 -0.81 9.76 9.37
C PHE A 129 -0.52 8.91 8.13
N VAL A 130 0.67 9.06 7.53
CA VAL A 130 1.15 8.16 6.46
C VAL A 130 1.22 6.72 6.96
N TYR A 131 1.78 6.50 8.15
CA TYR A 131 1.83 5.18 8.79
C TYR A 131 0.43 4.58 8.95
N LEU A 132 -0.53 5.34 9.50
CA LEU A 132 -1.90 4.89 9.70
C LEU A 132 -2.53 4.44 8.38
N VAL A 133 -2.56 5.32 7.37
CA VAL A 133 -3.22 5.05 6.08
C VAL A 133 -2.62 3.83 5.39
N LEU A 134 -1.30 3.82 5.18
CA LEU A 134 -0.66 2.75 4.42
C LEU A 134 -0.68 1.42 5.16
N ARG A 135 -0.62 1.43 6.49
CA ARG A 135 -0.75 0.19 7.27
C ARG A 135 -2.17 -0.36 7.21
N SER A 136 -3.20 0.49 7.30
CA SER A 136 -4.60 0.06 7.16
C SER A 136 -4.85 -0.58 5.79
N ASP A 137 -4.44 0.10 4.71
CA ASP A 137 -4.57 -0.46 3.35
C ASP A 137 -3.81 -1.79 3.20
N ALA A 138 -2.60 -1.90 3.79
CA ALA A 138 -1.83 -3.14 3.79
C ALA A 138 -2.53 -4.26 4.57
N VAL A 139 -3.16 -3.95 5.71
CA VAL A 139 -3.97 -4.91 6.47
C VAL A 139 -5.17 -5.38 5.65
N ASP A 140 -5.87 -4.49 4.94
CA ASP A 140 -7.02 -4.87 4.12
C ASP A 140 -6.62 -5.80 2.97
N VAL A 141 -5.49 -5.52 2.31
CA VAL A 141 -4.96 -6.35 1.23
C VAL A 141 -4.50 -7.74 1.72
N VAL A 142 -3.89 -7.82 2.90
CA VAL A 142 -3.38 -9.08 3.43
C VAL A 142 -4.49 -9.90 4.10
N TYR A 143 -5.25 -9.28 4.99
CA TYR A 143 -6.16 -9.95 5.93
C TYR A 143 -7.63 -9.75 5.64
N GLY A 144 -8.01 -8.74 4.84
CA GLY A 144 -9.42 -8.55 4.48
C GLY A 144 -9.97 -9.69 3.62
N THR A 145 -9.10 -10.38 2.88
CA THR A 145 -9.45 -11.47 1.95
C THR A 145 -9.91 -12.74 2.68
N MET A 146 -10.66 -13.61 2.01
CA MET A 146 -10.99 -14.95 2.55
C MET A 146 -9.73 -15.77 2.88
N ASP A 147 -8.70 -15.69 2.03
CA ASP A 147 -7.43 -16.38 2.24
C ASP A 147 -6.68 -15.78 3.45
N GLY A 148 -6.78 -14.46 3.66
CA GLY A 148 -6.24 -13.76 4.82
C GLY A 148 -6.86 -14.21 6.14
N TYR A 149 -8.20 -14.32 6.18
CA TYR A 149 -8.92 -14.89 7.33
C TYR A 149 -8.48 -16.35 7.61
N ALA A 150 -8.35 -17.15 6.56
CA ALA A 150 -7.88 -18.53 6.68
C ALA A 150 -6.46 -18.61 7.26
N ALA A 151 -5.54 -17.73 6.84
CA ALA A 151 -4.18 -17.66 7.36
C ALA A 151 -4.11 -17.28 8.85
N LEU A 152 -5.08 -16.50 9.34
CA LEU A 152 -5.22 -16.17 10.77
C LEU A 152 -5.85 -17.29 11.60
N GLY A 153 -6.32 -18.37 10.98
CA GLY A 153 -7.10 -19.41 11.65
C GLY A 153 -8.48 -18.92 12.10
N ILE A 154 -8.97 -17.82 11.53
CA ILE A 154 -10.26 -17.21 11.89
C ILE A 154 -11.28 -17.58 10.81
N PRO A 155 -12.46 -18.12 11.17
CA PRO A 155 -13.51 -18.39 10.19
C PRO A 155 -13.96 -17.10 9.49
N TYR A 156 -13.95 -17.10 8.16
CA TYR A 156 -14.62 -16.04 7.39
C TYR A 156 -16.13 -16.16 7.62
N ARG A 157 -16.72 -15.19 8.35
CA ARG A 157 -18.14 -15.17 8.73
C ARG A 157 -18.87 -14.02 8.03
N PRO A 158 -19.09 -14.11 6.71
CA PRO A 158 -19.79 -13.07 5.99
C PRO A 158 -21.27 -13.09 6.41
N HIS A 159 -21.83 -11.90 6.70
CA HIS A 159 -23.28 -11.78 6.85
C HIS A 159 -23.98 -11.95 5.49
N ILE A 160 -23.30 -11.54 4.41
CA ILE A 160 -23.66 -11.80 3.01
C ILE A 160 -22.40 -12.31 2.31
N ALA A 161 -22.40 -13.55 1.86
CA ALA A 161 -21.25 -14.15 1.20
C ALA A 161 -20.99 -13.48 -0.16
N PRO A 162 -19.74 -13.10 -0.48
CA PRO A 162 -19.42 -12.62 -1.81
C PRO A 162 -19.61 -13.76 -2.82
N SER A 163 -20.21 -13.45 -3.97
CA SER A 163 -20.47 -14.43 -5.04
C SER A 163 -19.20 -14.89 -5.75
N LYS A 164 -18.08 -14.18 -5.57
CA LYS A 164 -16.75 -14.49 -6.12
C LYS A 164 -15.66 -14.19 -5.07
N ARG A 165 -14.55 -14.93 -5.12
CA ARG A 165 -13.38 -14.65 -4.29
C ARG A 165 -12.65 -13.41 -4.80
N TRP A 166 -12.19 -12.56 -3.89
CA TRP A 166 -11.35 -11.39 -4.15
C TRP A 166 -9.99 -11.55 -3.48
#